data_AF-A0A0F8Z537-F1
#
_entry.id   AF-A0A0F8Z537-F1
#
_cell.length_a   1.000
_cell.length_b   1.000
_cell.length_c   1.000
_cell.angle_alpha   90.00
_cell.angle_beta   90.00
_cell.angle_gamma   90.00
#
_symmetry.space_group_name_H-M   'P 1'
#
loop_
_entity.id
_entity.type
_entity.pdbx_description
1 polymer ?
#
loop_
_entity_poly.entity_id
_entity_poly.type
_entity_poly.pdbx_seq_one_letter_code
_entity_poly.pdbx_strand_id
1 'polypeptide(L)'
;LWNHGGASDDIHRQGRRVVGILTPVSRYFAGLLEMASGMHPRPGKAAVLYRRGSGFGRLAARGAEARAAQAGVSVAALTYSSVRDDLPKLVSKLQRLGPDIVLSAGALEDECALARGFVGAGVTAKAFALTAAAMREFGVALGTQAEGFLGPSQWEPGAGYAADFGPDPREAARRIRAMGASVDYPAAQAYAACLIAQRCLEEADVVDDEALWRAACALDCTTFFGRFKIDPRTGLQVGHDMMWVQWQGGKKFIVWPPTLAQAAPANTGASGFPLSRAIQASSWRAGPTPQQTSRSCSPHGGRRRRSRRHRRT
;
A
#
# COMPACT_ATOMS: atom_id res chain seq x y z
N LEU A 1 20.95 12.41 -7.67
CA LEU A 1 19.84 12.79 -6.74
C LEU A 1 19.04 11.55 -6.37
N TRP A 2 18.80 11.32 -5.08
CA TRP A 2 17.92 10.24 -4.59
C TRP A 2 16.50 10.79 -4.37
N ASN A 3 15.50 10.28 -5.09
CA ASN A 3 14.12 10.77 -5.04
C ASN A 3 13.24 9.81 -4.23
N HIS A 4 12.95 10.19 -2.98
CA HIS A 4 12.09 9.41 -2.08
C HIS A 4 10.66 9.97 -1.92
N GLY A 5 10.42 11.23 -2.31
CA GLY A 5 9.14 11.92 -2.06
C GLY A 5 8.40 12.44 -3.29
N GLY A 6 9.10 12.58 -4.42
CA GLY A 6 8.50 13.06 -5.67
C GLY A 6 7.91 11.91 -6.48
N ALA A 7 6.60 11.67 -6.36
CA ALA A 7 5.93 10.58 -7.11
C ALA A 7 5.64 10.92 -8.59
N SER A 8 5.88 12.15 -9.03
CA SER A 8 5.58 12.55 -10.40
C SER A 8 6.48 11.83 -11.41
N ASP A 9 5.87 11.12 -12.37
CA ASP A 9 6.55 10.50 -13.50
C ASP A 9 7.48 11.49 -14.23
N ASP A 10 7.07 12.76 -14.32
CA ASP A 10 7.79 13.83 -15.00
C ASP A 10 9.19 14.15 -14.42
N ILE A 11 9.50 13.69 -13.21
CA ILE A 11 10.83 13.84 -12.59
C ILE A 11 11.86 12.98 -13.32
N HIS A 12 11.43 11.84 -13.85
CA HIS A 12 12.28 10.83 -14.46
C HIS A 12 12.31 11.00 -15.98
N ARG A 13 13.29 11.77 -16.46
CA ARG A 13 13.49 12.06 -17.88
C ARG A 13 14.90 11.66 -18.29
N GLN A 14 15.05 11.27 -19.55
CA GLN A 14 16.36 10.95 -20.12
C GLN A 14 17.35 12.11 -19.91
N GLY A 15 18.59 11.78 -19.57
CA GLY A 15 19.64 12.74 -19.25
C GLY A 15 19.62 13.28 -17.81
N ARG A 16 18.62 12.94 -16.99
CA ARG A 16 18.61 13.26 -15.55
C ARG A 16 19.04 12.04 -14.73
N ARG A 17 20.03 12.22 -13.84
CA ARG A 17 20.48 11.18 -12.88
C ARG A 17 19.67 11.26 -11.58
N VAL A 18 18.41 10.85 -11.64
CA VAL A 18 17.49 10.80 -10.50
C VAL A 18 17.10 9.35 -10.19
N VAL A 19 17.48 8.84 -9.03
CA VAL A 19 17.14 7.48 -8.59
C VAL A 19 15.78 7.49 -7.91
N GLY A 20 14.77 6.91 -8.55
CA GLY A 20 13.42 6.80 -7.98
C GLY A 20 13.33 5.67 -6.96
N ILE A 21 12.92 5.97 -5.73
CA ILE A 21 12.71 4.95 -4.69
C ILE A 21 11.29 4.42 -4.72
N LEU A 22 10.34 5.30 -4.95
CA LEU A 22 8.91 5.04 -4.88
C LEU A 22 8.27 4.74 -6.23
N THR A 23 7.18 3.97 -6.23
CA THR A 23 6.36 3.79 -7.43
C THR A 23 5.89 5.15 -7.95
N PRO A 24 5.91 5.43 -9.27
CA PRO A 24 5.39 6.67 -9.81
C PRO A 24 3.86 6.75 -9.73
N VAL A 25 3.33 7.99 -9.69
CA VAL A 25 1.90 8.25 -9.46
C VAL A 25 1.00 7.67 -10.55
N SER A 26 1.47 7.59 -11.81
CA SER A 26 0.72 6.91 -12.87
C SER A 26 0.38 5.44 -12.56
N ARG A 27 1.11 4.79 -11.64
CA ARG A 27 0.87 3.41 -11.23
C ARG A 27 0.07 3.30 -9.93
N TYR A 28 -0.32 4.41 -9.29
CA TYR A 28 -1.00 4.38 -7.99
C TYR A 28 -2.31 3.60 -8.02
N PHE A 29 -3.11 3.79 -9.08
CA PHE A 29 -4.41 3.14 -9.21
C PHE A 29 -4.38 1.73 -9.82
N ALA A 30 -3.19 1.24 -10.21
CA ALA A 30 -3.09 0.03 -11.00
C ALA A 30 -3.60 -1.22 -10.28
N GLY A 31 -3.22 -1.39 -9.01
CA GLY A 31 -3.60 -2.54 -8.20
C GLY A 31 -5.11 -2.62 -7.92
N LEU A 32 -5.80 -1.50 -7.72
CA LEU A 32 -7.25 -1.49 -7.54
C LEU A 32 -7.98 -1.87 -8.83
N LEU A 33 -7.51 -1.39 -9.99
CA LEU A 33 -8.12 -1.74 -11.27
C LEU A 33 -7.86 -3.21 -11.65
N GLU A 34 -6.76 -3.79 -11.17
CA GLU A 34 -6.52 -5.22 -11.23
C GLU A 34 -7.47 -6.00 -10.31
N MET A 35 -7.54 -5.60 -9.04
CA MET A 35 -8.47 -6.18 -8.06
C MET A 35 -9.93 -6.10 -8.55
N ALA A 36 -10.32 -5.02 -9.22
CA ALA A 36 -11.64 -4.82 -9.81
C ALA A 36 -12.02 -5.89 -10.83
N SER A 37 -11.04 -6.51 -11.50
CA SER A 37 -11.30 -7.60 -12.46
C SER A 37 -11.82 -8.88 -11.77
N GLY A 38 -11.55 -9.05 -10.47
CA GLY A 38 -12.07 -10.14 -9.65
C GLY A 38 -13.35 -9.80 -8.87
N MET A 39 -13.88 -8.58 -8.99
CA MET A 39 -15.12 -8.16 -8.32
C MET A 39 -16.36 -8.65 -9.08
N HIS A 40 -17.42 -9.00 -8.36
CA HIS A 40 -18.70 -9.45 -8.93
C HIS A 40 -19.88 -8.60 -8.41
N PRO A 41 -20.71 -8.00 -9.31
CA PRO A 41 -20.51 -7.90 -10.75
C PRO A 41 -19.30 -7.03 -11.09
N ARG A 42 -18.59 -7.37 -12.17
CA ARG A 42 -17.39 -6.66 -12.61
C ARG A 42 -17.69 -5.18 -12.84
N PRO A 43 -16.91 -4.25 -12.27
CA PRO A 43 -17.02 -2.81 -12.56
C PRO A 43 -16.88 -2.54 -14.06
N GLY A 44 -17.73 -1.66 -14.59
CA GLY A 44 -17.65 -1.18 -15.97
C GLY A 44 -17.36 0.32 -16.05
N LYS A 45 -17.61 1.08 -14.98
CA LYS A 45 -17.42 2.54 -14.97
C LYS A 45 -16.65 3.01 -13.75
N ALA A 46 -15.74 3.95 -13.93
CA ALA A 46 -15.07 4.65 -12.85
C ALA A 46 -15.07 6.16 -13.09
N ALA A 47 -14.94 6.92 -12.01
CA ALA A 47 -14.65 8.34 -12.05
C ALA A 47 -13.33 8.61 -11.35
N VAL A 48 -12.49 9.49 -11.88
CA VAL A 48 -11.27 9.96 -11.21
C VAL A 48 -11.34 11.46 -10.98
N LEU A 49 -11.25 11.87 -9.71
CA LEU A 49 -11.30 13.25 -9.29
C LEU A 49 -9.90 13.79 -9.00
N TYR A 50 -9.65 15.03 -9.43
CA TYR A 50 -8.42 15.73 -9.04
C TYR A 50 -8.55 17.24 -9.22
N ARG A 51 -7.69 17.99 -8.51
CA ARG A 51 -7.63 19.44 -8.61
C ARG A 51 -7.09 19.89 -9.98
N ARG A 52 -7.77 20.85 -10.62
CA ARG A 52 -7.32 21.49 -11.86
C ARG A 52 -5.93 22.11 -11.66
N GLY A 53 -5.03 21.86 -12.60
CA GLY A 53 -3.64 22.29 -12.53
C GLY A 53 -2.71 21.36 -11.72
N SER A 54 -3.25 20.36 -11.01
CA SER A 54 -2.43 19.38 -10.30
C SER A 54 -1.73 18.43 -11.28
N GLY A 55 -0.39 18.49 -11.34
CA GLY A 55 0.41 17.53 -12.10
C GLY A 55 0.27 16.11 -11.56
N PHE A 56 0.32 15.96 -10.23
CA PHE A 56 0.12 14.69 -9.53
C PHE A 56 -1.23 14.05 -9.87
N GLY A 57 -2.32 14.80 -9.69
CA GLY A 57 -3.68 14.30 -9.95
C GLY A 57 -3.92 13.98 -11.42
N ARG A 58 -3.39 14.80 -12.34
CA ARG A 58 -3.45 14.54 -13.79
C ARG A 58 -2.73 13.26 -14.18
N LEU A 59 -1.53 13.01 -13.64
CA LEU A 59 -0.77 11.79 -13.93
C LEU A 59 -1.44 10.55 -13.31
N ALA A 60 -1.97 10.67 -12.09
CA ALA A 60 -2.77 9.62 -11.46
C ALA A 60 -3.99 9.25 -12.31
N ALA A 61 -4.73 10.25 -12.81
CA ALA A 61 -5.89 10.05 -13.67
C ALA A 61 -5.52 9.36 -15.00
N ARG A 62 -4.45 9.82 -15.68
CA ARG A 62 -3.96 9.18 -16.91
C ARG A 62 -3.55 7.72 -16.68
N GLY A 63 -2.87 7.47 -15.57
CA GLY A 63 -2.49 6.12 -15.15
C GLY A 63 -3.69 5.21 -14.92
N ALA A 64 -4.71 5.72 -14.21
CA ALA A 64 -5.98 5.03 -14.01
C ALA A 64 -6.68 4.74 -15.34
N GLU A 65 -6.81 5.73 -16.24
CA GLU A 65 -7.41 5.57 -17.57
C GLU A 65 -6.70 4.48 -18.38
N ALA A 66 -5.37 4.50 -18.44
CA ALA A 66 -4.59 3.53 -19.19
C ALA A 66 -4.76 2.10 -18.66
N ARG A 67 -4.72 1.91 -17.33
CA ARG A 67 -4.91 0.59 -16.73
C ARG A 67 -6.37 0.12 -16.84
N ALA A 68 -7.32 1.03 -16.67
CA ALA A 68 -8.76 0.74 -16.74
C ALA A 68 -9.18 0.29 -18.14
N ALA A 69 -8.60 0.88 -19.19
CA ALA A 69 -8.83 0.45 -20.57
C ALA A 69 -8.47 -1.03 -20.79
N GLN A 70 -7.36 -1.49 -20.21
CA GLN A 70 -6.96 -2.91 -20.25
C GLN A 70 -7.93 -3.81 -19.46
N ALA A 71 -8.61 -3.26 -18.47
CA ALA A 71 -9.59 -3.95 -17.63
C ALA A 71 -11.03 -3.81 -18.14
N GLY A 72 -11.27 -3.17 -19.30
CA GLY A 72 -12.62 -2.93 -19.83
C GLY A 72 -13.47 -1.98 -19.00
N VAL A 73 -12.84 -1.10 -18.21
CA VAL A 73 -13.51 -0.10 -17.36
C VAL A 73 -13.38 1.28 -18.02
N SER A 74 -14.51 1.95 -18.30
CA SER A 74 -14.50 3.33 -18.79
C SER A 74 -14.27 4.31 -17.64
N VAL A 75 -13.32 5.23 -17.78
CA VAL A 75 -12.99 6.23 -16.75
C VAL A 75 -13.42 7.62 -17.20
N ALA A 76 -14.11 8.35 -16.31
CA ALA A 76 -14.40 9.77 -16.48
C ALA A 76 -13.52 10.63 -15.55
N ALA A 77 -12.73 11.53 -16.12
CA ALA A 77 -11.99 12.52 -15.34
C ALA A 77 -12.89 13.70 -14.93
N LEU A 78 -12.95 13.99 -13.62
CA LEU A 78 -13.71 15.09 -13.05
C LEU A 78 -12.78 16.04 -12.30
N THR A 79 -12.61 17.26 -12.80
CA THR A 79 -11.71 18.24 -12.16
C THR A 79 -12.46 19.27 -11.31
N TYR A 80 -11.84 19.74 -10.25
CA TYR A 80 -12.32 20.85 -9.41
C TYR A 80 -11.24 21.90 -9.16
N SER A 81 -11.64 23.12 -8.81
CA SER A 81 -10.71 24.19 -8.37
C SER A 81 -10.78 24.42 -6.87
N SER A 82 -11.93 24.15 -6.25
CA SER A 82 -12.13 24.27 -4.80
C SER A 82 -13.13 23.19 -4.39
N VAL A 83 -12.72 22.26 -3.52
CA VAL A 83 -13.66 21.21 -3.05
C VAL A 83 -14.88 21.85 -2.40
N ARG A 84 -14.69 22.86 -1.54
CA ARG A 84 -15.79 23.56 -0.87
C ARG A 84 -16.84 24.09 -1.85
N ASP A 85 -16.41 24.72 -2.93
CA ASP A 85 -17.31 25.43 -3.85
C ASP A 85 -17.85 24.50 -4.95
N ASP A 86 -17.09 23.47 -5.33
CA ASP A 86 -17.42 22.56 -6.43
C ASP A 86 -18.09 21.25 -5.97
N LEU A 87 -18.03 20.89 -4.68
CA LEU A 87 -18.54 19.61 -4.15
C LEU A 87 -19.99 19.31 -4.57
N PRO A 88 -20.97 20.23 -4.47
CA PRO A 88 -22.33 19.95 -4.93
C PRO A 88 -22.39 19.54 -6.41
N LYS A 89 -21.60 20.21 -7.27
CA LYS A 89 -21.52 19.90 -8.70
C LYS A 89 -20.84 18.56 -8.95
N LEU A 90 -19.80 18.22 -8.19
CA LEU A 90 -19.11 16.94 -8.27
C LEU A 90 -20.03 15.79 -7.89
N VAL A 91 -20.75 15.92 -6.77
CA VAL A 91 -21.74 14.93 -6.32
C VAL A 91 -22.82 14.71 -7.38
N SER A 92 -23.42 15.78 -7.92
CA SER A 92 -24.43 15.64 -8.96
C SER A 92 -23.88 14.97 -10.24
N LYS A 93 -22.62 15.23 -10.60
CA LYS A 93 -21.97 14.56 -11.74
C LYS A 93 -21.75 13.07 -11.47
N LEU A 94 -21.30 12.71 -10.27
CA LEU A 94 -21.11 11.31 -9.86
C LEU A 94 -22.45 10.55 -9.86
N GLN A 95 -23.51 11.13 -9.30
CA GLN A 95 -24.84 10.52 -9.29
C GLN A 95 -25.39 10.28 -10.71
N ARG A 96 -25.20 11.23 -11.64
CA ARG A 96 -25.59 11.05 -13.04
C ARG A 96 -24.74 10.02 -13.79
N LEU A 97 -23.44 9.98 -13.50
CA LEU A 97 -22.53 9.04 -14.14
C LEU A 97 -22.75 7.60 -13.66
N GLY A 98 -23.10 7.43 -12.38
CA GLY A 98 -23.25 6.14 -11.71
C GLY A 98 -22.00 5.27 -11.82
N PRO A 99 -20.81 5.76 -11.40
CA PRO A 99 -19.59 4.96 -11.48
C PRO A 99 -19.62 3.80 -10.46
N ASP A 100 -19.09 2.65 -10.85
CA ASP A 100 -18.82 1.55 -9.93
C ASP A 100 -17.66 1.86 -8.98
N ILE A 101 -16.70 2.68 -9.41
CA ILE A 101 -15.50 3.03 -8.65
C ILE A 101 -15.31 4.55 -8.66
N VAL A 102 -15.09 5.15 -7.50
CA VAL A 102 -14.71 6.56 -7.37
C VAL A 102 -13.26 6.63 -6.90
N LEU A 103 -12.40 7.18 -7.75
CA LEU A 103 -11.00 7.44 -7.49
C LEU A 103 -10.80 8.93 -7.21
N SER A 104 -9.85 9.28 -6.36
CA SER A 104 -9.38 10.66 -6.21
C SER A 104 -7.89 10.68 -5.91
N ALA A 105 -7.22 11.69 -6.45
CA ALA A 105 -5.80 11.95 -6.21
C ALA A 105 -5.55 13.44 -5.96
N GLY A 106 -5.02 13.78 -4.78
CA GLY A 106 -4.85 15.17 -4.38
C GLY A 106 -4.21 15.37 -3.01
N ALA A 107 -4.32 16.61 -2.52
CA ALA A 107 -3.86 16.96 -1.18
C ALA A 107 -4.77 16.34 -0.11
N LEU A 108 -4.20 16.00 1.05
CA LEU A 108 -4.92 15.37 2.17
C LEU A 108 -6.19 16.15 2.56
N GLU A 109 -6.13 17.47 2.60
CA GLU A 109 -7.25 18.34 2.99
C GLU A 109 -8.41 18.24 2.00
N ASP A 110 -8.09 18.26 0.69
CA ASP A 110 -9.08 18.11 -0.37
C ASP A 110 -9.74 16.73 -0.32
N GLU A 111 -8.93 15.67 -0.14
CA GLU A 111 -9.42 14.29 -0.13
C GLU A 111 -10.27 14.00 1.11
N CYS A 112 -9.90 14.55 2.27
CA CYS A 112 -10.74 14.51 3.46
C CYS A 112 -12.08 15.24 3.23
N ALA A 113 -12.07 16.41 2.60
CA ALA A 113 -13.30 17.16 2.29
C ALA A 113 -14.20 16.41 1.28
N LEU A 114 -13.60 15.79 0.25
CA LEU A 114 -14.30 14.94 -0.71
C LEU A 114 -14.92 13.72 -0.02
N ALA A 115 -14.16 13.03 0.82
CA ALA A 115 -14.64 11.86 1.57
C ALA A 115 -15.86 12.19 2.43
N ARG A 116 -15.79 13.27 3.24
CA ARG A 116 -16.95 13.75 4.01
C ARG A 116 -18.14 14.08 3.12
N GLY A 117 -17.87 14.73 1.98
CA GLY A 117 -18.89 15.09 1.01
C GLY A 117 -19.60 13.89 0.40
N PHE A 118 -18.84 12.84 0.03
CA PHE A 118 -19.40 11.62 -0.52
C PHE A 118 -20.27 10.88 0.50
N VAL A 119 -19.79 10.77 1.75
CA VAL A 119 -20.53 10.17 2.85
C VAL A 119 -21.80 10.97 3.15
N GLY A 120 -21.68 12.29 3.35
CA GLY A 120 -22.80 13.16 3.70
C GLY A 120 -23.89 13.26 2.61
N ALA A 121 -23.50 13.14 1.33
CA ALA A 121 -24.43 13.16 0.21
C ALA A 121 -24.95 11.76 -0.19
N GLY A 122 -24.50 10.70 0.47
CA GLY A 122 -24.90 9.32 0.15
C GLY A 122 -24.51 8.89 -1.26
N VAL A 123 -23.33 9.28 -1.74
CA VAL A 123 -22.81 8.81 -3.03
C VAL A 123 -22.59 7.31 -2.95
N THR A 124 -23.11 6.56 -3.92
CA THR A 124 -22.99 5.11 -3.98
C THR A 124 -21.98 4.68 -5.05
N ALA A 125 -21.09 3.77 -4.68
CA ALA A 125 -20.15 3.08 -5.56
C ALA A 125 -19.74 1.76 -4.89
N LYS A 126 -19.17 0.82 -5.65
CA LYS A 126 -18.61 -0.42 -5.11
C LYS A 126 -17.30 -0.20 -4.36
N ALA A 127 -16.56 0.85 -4.74
CA ALA A 127 -15.30 1.22 -4.12
C ALA A 127 -15.06 2.74 -4.17
N PHE A 128 -14.54 3.27 -3.06
CA PHE A 128 -13.99 4.63 -2.96
C PHE A 128 -12.51 4.54 -2.65
N ALA A 129 -11.66 5.10 -3.51
CA ALA A 129 -10.23 5.06 -3.36
C ALA A 129 -9.59 6.44 -3.49
N LEU A 130 -8.98 6.90 -2.41
CA LEU A 130 -8.37 8.22 -2.30
C LEU A 130 -6.89 8.02 -1.98
N THR A 131 -6.00 8.76 -2.65
CA THR A 131 -4.54 8.62 -2.42
C THR A 131 -4.13 8.87 -0.96
N ALA A 132 -4.81 9.78 -0.29
CA ALA A 132 -4.62 10.14 1.10
C ALA A 132 -5.16 9.07 2.07
N ALA A 133 -6.02 8.15 1.63
CA ALA A 133 -6.57 7.12 2.52
C ALA A 133 -5.51 6.13 3.03
N ALA A 134 -4.32 6.08 2.40
CA ALA A 134 -3.17 5.35 2.94
C ALA A 134 -2.47 6.08 4.10
N MET A 135 -2.71 7.39 4.28
CA MET A 135 -2.10 8.19 5.34
C MET A 135 -2.85 8.01 6.67
N ARG A 136 -2.12 8.06 7.77
CA ARG A 136 -2.70 7.97 9.12
C ARG A 136 -3.62 9.15 9.42
N GLU A 137 -3.23 10.33 8.96
CA GLU A 137 -3.89 11.62 9.15
C GLU A 137 -5.28 11.63 8.53
N PHE A 138 -5.52 10.86 7.46
CA PHE A 138 -6.83 10.70 6.85
C PHE A 138 -7.83 10.04 7.82
N GLY A 139 -7.41 8.95 8.48
CA GLY A 139 -8.22 8.29 9.50
C GLY A 139 -8.44 9.15 10.73
N VAL A 140 -7.41 9.91 11.17
CA VAL A 140 -7.54 10.88 12.27
C VAL A 140 -8.56 11.96 11.92
N ALA A 141 -8.51 12.50 10.70
CA ALA A 141 -9.44 13.53 10.26
C ALA A 141 -10.87 12.99 10.19
N LEU A 142 -11.11 11.84 9.55
CA LEU A 142 -12.46 11.36 9.26
C LEU A 142 -13.11 10.55 10.39
N GLY A 143 -12.32 9.95 11.29
CA GLY A 143 -12.84 9.05 12.31
C GLY A 143 -13.61 7.88 11.68
N THR A 144 -14.84 7.65 12.13
CA THR A 144 -15.71 6.59 11.59
C THR A 144 -16.07 6.77 10.11
N GLN A 145 -15.98 7.99 9.57
CA GLN A 145 -16.24 8.25 8.15
C GLN A 145 -15.10 7.75 7.24
N ALA A 146 -13.97 7.32 7.79
CA ALA A 146 -12.91 6.68 7.01
C ALA A 146 -13.28 5.25 6.57
N GLU A 147 -14.24 4.62 7.24
CA GLU A 147 -14.59 3.22 7.05
C GLU A 147 -14.89 2.89 5.58
N GLY A 148 -14.27 1.81 5.08
CA GLY A 148 -14.40 1.33 3.71
C GLY A 148 -13.51 2.04 2.68
N PHE A 149 -13.00 3.25 2.95
CA PHE A 149 -12.12 3.92 2.00
C PHE A 149 -10.84 3.11 1.76
N LEU A 150 -10.49 2.99 0.49
CA LEU A 150 -9.28 2.33 0.00
C LEU A 150 -8.19 3.37 -0.25
N GLY A 151 -6.95 3.01 0.02
CA GLY A 151 -5.78 3.84 -0.25
C GLY A 151 -4.67 3.05 -0.96
N PRO A 152 -4.07 3.60 -2.03
CA PRO A 152 -2.82 3.07 -2.54
C PRO A 152 -1.70 3.46 -1.57
N SER A 153 -1.02 2.46 -1.00
CA SER A 153 0.09 2.66 -0.07
C SER A 153 1.40 2.20 -0.70
N GLN A 154 2.47 2.97 -0.47
CA GLN A 154 3.81 2.58 -0.88
C GLN A 154 4.38 1.52 0.07
N TRP A 155 3.99 1.54 1.35
CA TRP A 155 4.45 0.58 2.35
C TRP A 155 3.57 0.58 3.59
N GLU A 156 3.45 -0.57 4.24
CA GLU A 156 2.81 -0.71 5.55
C GLU A 156 3.69 -1.51 6.49
N PRO A 157 3.68 -1.25 7.81
CA PRO A 157 4.47 -2.01 8.78
C PRO A 157 4.22 -3.52 8.77
N GLY A 158 3.04 -3.93 8.31
CA GLY A 158 2.67 -5.33 8.17
C GLY A 158 2.97 -5.95 6.80
N ALA A 159 3.66 -5.24 5.90
CA ALA A 159 4.09 -5.78 4.62
C ALA A 159 5.24 -6.77 4.83
N GLY A 160 4.95 -8.07 4.66
CA GLY A 160 5.89 -9.16 4.91
C GLY A 160 6.87 -9.43 3.78
N TYR A 161 7.59 -8.42 3.30
CA TYR A 161 8.64 -8.62 2.29
C TYR A 161 9.83 -9.40 2.87
N ALA A 162 10.33 -10.38 2.11
CA ALA A 162 11.61 -11.02 2.38
C ALA A 162 12.72 -10.13 1.83
N ALA A 163 13.45 -9.45 2.73
CA ALA A 163 14.51 -8.53 2.34
C ALA A 163 15.80 -9.29 2.00
N ASP A 164 16.36 -9.03 0.81
CA ASP A 164 17.70 -9.46 0.42
C ASP A 164 18.77 -8.54 1.02
N PHE A 165 18.40 -7.28 1.26
CA PHE A 165 19.30 -6.25 1.77
C PHE A 165 18.62 -5.39 2.84
N GLY A 166 19.38 -5.09 3.90
CA GLY A 166 18.94 -4.27 5.02
C GLY A 166 18.14 -5.05 6.08
N PRO A 167 17.51 -4.34 7.03
CA PRO A 167 16.72 -4.96 8.08
C PRO A 167 15.44 -5.62 7.54
N ASP A 168 14.88 -6.55 8.29
CA ASP A 168 13.51 -7.02 8.05
C ASP A 168 12.47 -5.92 8.33
N PRO A 169 11.20 -6.06 7.88
CA PRO A 169 10.15 -5.07 8.10
C PRO A 169 9.89 -4.68 9.57
N ARG A 170 10.00 -5.63 10.51
CA ARG A 170 9.76 -5.36 11.93
C ARG A 170 10.92 -4.55 12.53
N GLU A 171 12.14 -4.90 12.16
CA GLU A 171 13.32 -4.15 12.56
C GLU A 171 13.31 -2.74 11.96
N ALA A 172 13.01 -2.60 10.66
CA ALA A 172 12.90 -1.30 10.01
C ALA A 172 11.87 -0.39 10.71
N ALA A 173 10.67 -0.92 10.99
CA ALA A 173 9.63 -0.21 11.72
C ALA A 173 10.09 0.25 13.12
N ARG A 174 10.83 -0.61 13.85
CA ARG A 174 11.42 -0.27 15.14
C ARG A 174 12.47 0.83 15.03
N ARG A 175 13.35 0.77 14.02
CA ARG A 175 14.39 1.78 13.77
C ARG A 175 13.79 3.13 13.37
N ILE A 176 12.79 3.15 12.49
CA ILE A 176 12.03 4.36 12.12
C ILE A 176 11.43 5.02 13.37
N ARG A 177 10.76 4.23 14.22
CA ARG A 177 10.20 4.72 15.47
C ARG A 177 11.26 5.26 16.43
N ALA A 178 12.41 4.60 16.53
CA ALA A 178 13.50 5.04 17.40
C ALA A 178 14.10 6.40 16.97
N MET A 179 13.95 6.78 15.70
CA MET A 179 14.31 8.12 15.20
C MET A 179 13.24 9.19 15.47
N GLY A 180 12.15 8.85 16.18
CA GLY A 180 11.05 9.77 16.47
C GLY A 180 10.08 10.00 15.30
N ALA A 181 10.22 9.25 14.21
CA ALA A 181 9.34 9.34 13.05
C ALA A 181 8.08 8.47 13.21
N SER A 182 6.98 8.88 12.56
CA SER A 182 5.83 8.01 12.35
C SER A 182 6.23 6.77 11.57
N VAL A 183 5.64 5.63 11.92
CA VAL A 183 5.87 4.38 11.18
C VAL A 183 4.85 4.29 10.04
N ASP A 184 5.02 5.17 9.06
CA ASP A 184 4.24 5.26 7.84
C ASP A 184 5.14 5.31 6.60
N TYR A 185 4.53 5.19 5.42
CA TYR A 185 5.30 5.01 4.20
C TYR A 185 6.22 6.20 3.86
N PRO A 186 5.92 7.49 4.15
CA PRO A 186 6.87 8.56 3.86
C PRO A 186 8.19 8.41 4.63
N ALA A 187 8.13 8.05 5.91
CA ALA A 187 9.33 7.77 6.71
C ALA A 187 10.04 6.49 6.22
N ALA A 188 9.28 5.46 5.88
CA ALA A 188 9.84 4.23 5.31
C ALA A 188 10.54 4.46 3.96
N GLN A 189 9.99 5.32 3.09
CA GLN A 189 10.60 5.72 1.82
C GLN A 189 11.95 6.40 2.03
N ALA A 190 12.04 7.34 2.97
CA ALA A 190 13.29 8.00 3.29
C ALA A 190 14.33 7.00 3.82
N TYR A 191 13.91 6.07 4.70
CA TYR A 191 14.79 5.00 5.19
C TYR A 191 15.27 4.09 4.05
N ALA A 192 14.36 3.67 3.17
CA ALA A 192 14.68 2.84 2.01
C ALA A 192 15.65 3.55 1.06
N ALA A 193 15.51 4.86 0.86
CA ALA A 193 16.46 5.64 0.08
C ALA A 193 17.88 5.55 0.64
N CYS A 194 18.04 5.64 1.97
CA CYS A 194 19.33 5.48 2.62
C CYS A 194 19.89 4.06 2.45
N LEU A 195 19.06 3.01 2.57
CA LEU A 195 19.49 1.63 2.33
C LEU A 195 19.98 1.44 0.88
N ILE A 196 19.21 1.90 -0.10
CA ILE A 196 19.60 1.77 -1.51
C ILE A 196 20.87 2.56 -1.79
N ALA A 197 21.02 3.78 -1.26
CA ALA A 197 22.24 4.56 -1.39
C ALA A 197 23.45 3.85 -0.76
N GLN A 198 23.28 3.26 0.43
CA GLN A 198 24.31 2.43 1.06
C GLN A 198 24.69 1.24 0.17
N ARG A 199 23.71 0.51 -0.36
CA ARG A 199 23.98 -0.65 -1.22
C ARG A 199 24.73 -0.27 -2.49
N CYS A 200 24.39 0.89 -3.08
CA CYS A 200 25.09 1.41 -4.25
C CYS A 200 26.53 1.80 -3.92
N LEU A 201 26.77 2.35 -2.72
CA LEU A 201 28.12 2.69 -2.27
C LEU A 201 28.97 1.43 -2.04
N GLU A 202 28.40 0.40 -1.42
CA GLU A 202 29.07 -0.91 -1.24
C GLU A 202 29.45 -1.56 -2.58
N GLU A 203 28.59 -1.42 -3.60
CA GLU A 203 28.85 -1.97 -4.93
C GLU A 203 29.86 -1.13 -5.74
N ALA A 204 29.82 0.19 -5.59
CA ALA A 204 30.70 1.10 -6.31
C ALA A 204 32.12 1.14 -5.72
N ASP A 205 32.26 0.88 -4.42
CA ASP A 205 33.50 1.01 -3.64
C ASP A 205 34.18 2.40 -3.75
N VAL A 206 33.39 3.42 -4.10
CA VAL A 206 33.84 4.81 -4.23
C VAL A 206 32.66 5.77 -4.10
N VAL A 207 32.90 6.94 -3.52
CA VAL A 207 31.93 8.04 -3.45
C VAL A 207 32.09 8.93 -4.68
N ASP A 208 31.50 8.50 -5.79
CA ASP A 208 31.46 9.24 -7.07
C ASP A 208 30.05 9.18 -7.68
N ASP A 209 29.56 10.32 -8.19
CA ASP A 209 28.19 10.45 -8.70
C ASP A 209 27.91 9.54 -9.91
N GLU A 210 28.91 9.30 -10.76
CA GLU A 210 28.75 8.39 -11.90
C GLU A 210 28.81 6.93 -11.49
N ALA A 211 29.75 6.58 -10.61
CA ALA A 211 29.85 5.23 -10.06
C ALA A 211 28.57 4.83 -9.32
N LEU A 212 28.06 5.71 -8.44
CA LEU A 212 26.81 5.50 -7.71
C LEU A 212 25.59 5.42 -8.63
N TRP A 213 25.54 6.23 -9.69
CA TRP A 213 24.49 6.15 -10.71
C TRP A 213 24.51 4.79 -11.43
N ARG A 214 25.69 4.34 -11.89
CA ARG A 214 25.84 3.03 -12.55
C ARG A 214 25.44 1.89 -11.62
N ALA A 215 25.87 1.94 -10.35
CA ALA A 215 25.48 0.97 -9.33
C ALA A 215 23.94 0.94 -9.15
N ALA A 216 23.30 2.11 -9.02
CA ALA A 216 21.84 2.20 -8.89
C ALA A 216 21.10 1.66 -10.12
N CYS A 217 21.61 1.88 -11.34
CA CYS A 217 21.04 1.33 -12.57
C CYS A 217 21.15 -0.20 -12.65
N ALA A 218 22.28 -0.75 -12.20
CA ALA A 218 22.53 -2.19 -12.18
C ALA A 218 21.71 -2.91 -11.09
N LEU A 219 21.52 -2.26 -9.94
CA LEU A 219 20.91 -2.86 -8.75
C LEU A 219 19.49 -3.38 -9.01
N ASP A 220 19.24 -4.59 -8.51
CA ASP A 220 17.94 -5.24 -8.42
C ASP A 220 17.92 -6.03 -7.10
N CYS A 221 17.19 -5.54 -6.10
CA CYS A 221 17.18 -6.18 -4.78
C CYS A 221 15.85 -5.94 -4.07
N THR A 222 15.55 -6.76 -3.07
CA THR A 222 14.41 -6.55 -2.17
C THR A 222 14.89 -5.98 -0.85
N THR A 223 14.23 -4.94 -0.37
CA THR A 223 14.41 -4.41 0.99
C THR A 223 13.12 -4.61 1.78
N PHE A 224 13.08 -4.19 3.05
CA PHE A 224 11.83 -4.14 3.81
C PHE A 224 10.73 -3.30 3.15
N PHE A 225 11.09 -2.40 2.23
CA PHE A 225 10.18 -1.53 1.51
C PHE A 225 9.62 -2.19 0.24
N GLY A 226 10.16 -3.35 -0.17
CA GLY A 226 9.80 -4.03 -1.41
C GLY A 226 10.97 -4.09 -2.38
N ARG A 227 10.71 -4.58 -3.60
CA ARG A 227 11.72 -4.69 -4.66
C ARG A 227 12.10 -3.30 -5.18
N PHE A 228 13.39 -3.09 -5.36
CA PHE A 228 13.96 -1.92 -6.00
C PHE A 228 14.54 -2.31 -7.36
N LYS A 229 14.06 -1.64 -8.41
CA LYS A 229 14.70 -1.65 -9.73
C LYS A 229 14.34 -0.36 -10.46
N ILE A 230 15.31 0.31 -11.06
CA ILE A 230 15.05 1.51 -11.87
C ILE A 230 15.29 1.25 -13.36
N ASP A 231 14.58 1.98 -14.21
CA ASP A 231 14.92 2.08 -15.63
C ASP A 231 16.27 2.81 -15.75
N PRO A 232 17.32 2.18 -16.31
CA PRO A 232 18.65 2.79 -16.38
C PRO A 232 18.70 4.06 -17.25
N ARG A 233 17.73 4.26 -18.15
CA ARG A 233 17.67 5.44 -19.04
C ARG A 233 17.11 6.68 -18.35
N THR A 234 16.21 6.50 -17.39
CA THR A 234 15.40 7.58 -16.81
C THR A 234 15.48 7.67 -15.29
N GLY A 235 15.95 6.59 -14.65
CA GLY A 235 15.95 6.38 -13.21
C GLY A 235 14.56 6.18 -12.59
N LEU A 236 13.52 6.00 -13.42
CA LEU A 236 12.16 5.73 -12.97
C LEU A 236 12.10 4.39 -12.23
N GLN A 237 11.43 4.34 -11.08
CA GLN A 237 11.21 3.10 -10.34
C GLN A 237 10.25 2.18 -11.11
N VAL A 238 10.74 0.98 -11.45
CA VAL A 238 10.01 -0.06 -12.19
C VAL A 238 9.86 -1.36 -11.40
N GLY A 239 10.64 -1.58 -10.35
CA GLY A 239 10.60 -2.80 -9.53
C GLY A 239 9.60 -2.75 -8.37
N HIS A 240 9.40 -1.57 -7.77
CA HIS A 240 8.48 -1.38 -6.65
C HIS A 240 7.03 -1.31 -7.14
N ASP A 241 6.11 -1.90 -6.37
CA ASP A 241 4.67 -1.92 -6.62
C ASP A 241 3.89 -1.34 -5.45
N MET A 242 2.72 -0.77 -5.75
CA MET A 242 1.80 -0.30 -4.70
C MET A 242 1.08 -1.46 -4.04
N MET A 243 0.95 -1.40 -2.72
CA MET A 243 -0.06 -2.17 -2.00
C MET A 243 -1.32 -1.34 -1.82
N TRP A 244 -2.41 -2.01 -1.45
CA TRP A 244 -3.67 -1.37 -1.16
C TRP A 244 -4.10 -1.68 0.24
N VAL A 245 -4.54 -0.62 0.91
CA VAL A 245 -5.09 -0.70 2.24
C VAL A 245 -6.56 -0.30 2.24
N GLN A 246 -7.29 -0.80 3.22
CA GLN A 246 -8.65 -0.36 3.50
C GLN A 246 -8.82 -0.05 4.98
N TRP A 247 -9.59 1.01 5.27
CA TRP A 247 -10.07 1.27 6.62
C TRP A 247 -11.21 0.29 6.96
N GLN A 248 -10.99 -0.56 7.96
CA GLN A 248 -11.93 -1.55 8.46
C GLN A 248 -11.94 -1.54 10.00
N GLY A 249 -13.10 -1.38 10.61
CA GLY A 249 -13.25 -1.33 12.07
C GLY A 249 -12.35 -0.28 12.72
N GLY A 250 -12.18 0.88 12.07
CA GLY A 250 -11.33 1.98 12.57
C GLY A 250 -9.81 1.73 12.48
N LYS A 251 -9.38 0.65 11.79
CA LYS A 251 -7.97 0.34 11.54
C LYS A 251 -7.71 0.16 10.05
N LYS A 252 -6.46 0.32 9.65
CA LYS A 252 -6.03 0.15 8.26
C LYS A 252 -5.45 -1.27 8.07
N PHE A 253 -5.96 -2.02 7.11
CA PHE A 253 -5.49 -3.36 6.76
C PHE A 253 -5.02 -3.41 5.32
N ILE A 254 -3.94 -4.17 5.04
CA ILE A 254 -3.55 -4.47 3.66
C ILE A 254 -4.59 -5.45 3.08
N VAL A 255 -5.15 -5.12 1.92
CA VAL A 255 -6.18 -5.92 1.24
C VAL A 255 -5.75 -6.42 -0.15
N TRP A 256 -4.67 -5.86 -0.70
CA TRP A 256 -4.07 -6.29 -1.97
C TRP A 256 -2.59 -5.87 -2.02
N PRO A 257 -1.68 -6.63 -2.66
CA PRO A 257 -1.89 -7.89 -3.38
C PRO A 257 -2.19 -9.08 -2.45
N PRO A 258 -2.71 -10.20 -2.97
CA PRO A 258 -3.04 -11.38 -2.15
C PRO A 258 -1.86 -11.92 -1.34
N THR A 259 -0.64 -11.77 -1.85
CA THR A 259 0.60 -12.18 -1.17
C THR A 259 0.92 -11.37 0.09
N LEU A 260 0.35 -10.17 0.23
CA LEU A 260 0.53 -9.28 1.39
C LEU A 260 -0.78 -9.04 2.16
N ALA A 261 -1.91 -9.53 1.66
CA ALA A 261 -3.22 -9.26 2.21
C ALA A 261 -3.36 -9.79 3.64
N GLN A 262 -3.87 -8.94 4.51
CA GLN A 262 -4.16 -9.23 5.92
C GLN A 262 -5.68 -9.39 6.16
N ALA A 263 -6.49 -8.85 5.26
CA ALA A 263 -7.94 -8.96 5.24
C ALA A 263 -8.44 -8.97 3.79
N ALA A 264 -9.66 -9.47 3.59
CA ALA A 264 -10.35 -9.28 2.31
C ALA A 264 -10.86 -7.83 2.20
N PRO A 265 -10.96 -7.26 0.98
CA PRO A 265 -11.69 -6.02 0.77
C PRO A 265 -13.13 -6.15 1.27
N ALA A 266 -13.53 -5.27 2.19
CA ALA A 266 -14.89 -5.14 2.66
C ALA A 266 -15.66 -4.18 1.72
N ASN A 267 -16.95 -4.44 1.51
CA ASN A 267 -17.77 -3.50 0.76
C ASN A 267 -17.86 -2.16 1.50
N THR A 268 -17.74 -1.06 0.74
CA THR A 268 -17.97 0.28 1.26
C THR A 268 -19.45 0.46 1.56
N GLY A 269 -19.82 0.30 2.82
CA GLY A 269 -21.17 0.49 3.33
C GLY A 269 -21.61 1.95 3.39
N ALA A 270 -21.38 2.75 2.34
CA ALA A 270 -22.06 4.05 2.21
C ALA A 270 -23.60 3.88 2.14
N SER A 271 -24.11 2.65 2.01
CA SER A 271 -25.53 2.33 2.08
C SER A 271 -25.84 0.96 2.69
N GLY A 272 -25.13 0.51 3.74
CA GLY A 272 -25.59 -0.58 4.62
C GLY A 272 -26.27 -1.79 3.96
N PHE A 273 -25.67 -2.40 2.93
CA PHE A 273 -26.11 -3.69 2.39
C PHE A 273 -24.96 -4.70 2.41
N PRO A 274 -25.10 -5.82 3.13
CA PRO A 274 -24.09 -6.87 3.16
C PRO A 274 -24.10 -7.65 1.83
N LEU A 275 -22.92 -7.98 1.31
CA LEU A 275 -22.83 -9.08 0.34
C LEU A 275 -23.25 -10.36 1.07
N SER A 276 -24.15 -11.11 0.43
CA SER A 276 -24.53 -12.46 0.83
C SER A 276 -23.27 -13.32 1.01
N ARG A 277 -23.33 -14.25 1.96
CA ARG A 277 -22.27 -15.19 2.43
C ARG A 277 -21.54 -16.03 1.35
N ALA A 278 -21.75 -15.78 0.06
CA ALA A 278 -21.30 -16.67 -1.01
C ALA A 278 -19.82 -16.51 -1.45
N ILE A 279 -19.07 -15.52 -0.95
CA ILE A 279 -17.61 -15.38 -1.24
C ILE A 279 -16.79 -15.32 0.07
N GLN A 280 -17.17 -16.12 1.06
CA GLN A 280 -16.27 -16.50 2.17
C GLN A 280 -15.75 -17.95 2.01
N ALA A 281 -16.19 -18.67 0.99
CA ALA A 281 -15.89 -20.09 0.82
C ALA A 281 -15.60 -20.44 -0.65
N SER A 282 -14.52 -19.92 -1.20
CA SER A 282 -13.77 -20.65 -2.23
C SER A 282 -12.35 -20.10 -2.29
N SER A 283 -11.39 -21.01 -2.09
CA SER A 283 -9.93 -20.81 -2.10
C SER A 283 -9.31 -19.81 -1.10
N TRP A 284 -9.55 -20.01 0.20
CA TRP A 284 -8.58 -19.64 1.24
C TRP A 284 -8.24 -20.90 2.04
N ARG A 285 -7.27 -21.68 1.58
CA ARG A 285 -6.59 -22.65 2.44
C ARG A 285 -5.38 -21.94 3.04
N ALA A 286 -5.52 -21.46 4.27
CA ALA A 286 -4.36 -21.17 5.10
C ALA A 286 -3.51 -22.46 5.15
N GLY A 287 -2.22 -22.36 4.83
CA GLY A 287 -1.29 -23.48 5.00
C GLY A 287 -1.24 -23.92 6.47
N PRO A 288 -0.91 -25.19 6.74
CA PRO A 288 -1.00 -25.74 8.09
C PRO A 288 -0.01 -25.06 9.04
N THR A 289 -0.53 -24.49 10.12
CA THR A 289 0.24 -24.02 11.27
C THR A 289 0.98 -25.21 11.92
N PRO A 290 2.28 -25.12 12.25
CA PRO A 290 2.99 -26.22 12.91
C PRO A 290 2.43 -26.44 14.32
N GLN A 291 1.87 -27.63 14.58
CA GLN A 291 1.48 -28.04 15.91
C GLN A 291 2.72 -28.21 16.80
N GLN A 292 2.80 -27.41 17.87
CA GLN A 292 3.66 -27.67 19.00
C GLN A 292 3.19 -28.96 19.70
N THR A 293 3.97 -30.03 19.59
CA THR A 293 3.77 -31.22 20.42
C THR A 293 4.32 -30.95 21.82
N SER A 294 3.45 -30.63 22.76
CA SER A 294 3.74 -30.71 24.19
C SER A 294 3.84 -32.18 24.62
N ARG A 295 5.05 -32.67 24.90
CA ARG A 295 5.24 -33.95 25.61
C ARG A 295 4.98 -33.74 27.10
N SER A 296 3.87 -34.29 27.60
CA SER A 296 3.63 -34.50 29.02
C SER A 296 4.31 -35.82 29.45
N CYS A 297 5.25 -35.74 30.39
CA CYS A 297 5.71 -36.90 31.16
C CYS A 297 5.11 -36.81 32.56
N SER A 298 4.22 -37.75 32.90
CA SER A 298 3.80 -38.01 34.28
C SER A 298 4.63 -39.17 34.86
N PRO A 299 4.91 -39.18 36.18
CA PRO A 299 5.73 -40.20 36.82
C PRO A 299 4.88 -41.37 37.32
N HIS A 300 5.38 -42.60 37.16
CA HIS A 300 4.88 -43.78 37.86
C HIS A 300 5.90 -44.21 38.92
N GLY A 301 5.43 -44.30 40.16
CA GLY A 301 6.17 -44.81 41.30
C GLY A 301 6.14 -46.33 41.38
N GLY A 302 7.11 -46.90 42.10
CA GLY A 302 7.15 -48.34 42.39
C GLY A 302 8.38 -48.74 43.18
N ARG A 303 8.21 -48.84 44.51
CA ARG A 303 9.21 -49.16 45.55
C ARG A 303 9.78 -50.60 45.51
N ARG A 304 10.94 -50.74 46.20
CA ARG A 304 11.46 -51.83 47.08
C ARG A 304 12.81 -52.37 46.56
N ARG A 305 13.85 -52.70 47.34
CA ARG A 305 14.12 -52.90 48.78
C ARG A 305 15.66 -53.06 48.95
N ARG A 306 16.21 -52.66 50.12
CA ARG A 306 17.37 -53.22 50.91
C ARG A 306 18.61 -53.77 50.14
N SER A 307 19.88 -53.43 50.44
CA SER A 307 20.56 -53.55 51.75
C SER A 307 22.05 -53.10 51.70
N ARG A 308 22.56 -52.69 52.87
CA ARG A 308 23.92 -52.87 53.45
C ARG A 308 25.22 -52.29 52.82
N ARG A 309 25.83 -51.40 53.64
CA ARG A 309 27.24 -51.36 54.15
C ARG A 309 28.43 -51.32 53.17
N HIS A 310 29.19 -50.20 53.19
CA HIS A 310 30.55 -50.01 53.76
C HIS A 310 31.07 -48.61 53.37
N ARG A 311 31.40 -47.69 54.30
CA ARG A 311 32.66 -47.44 55.06
C ARG A 311 33.81 -46.82 54.24
N ARG A 312 34.24 -45.62 54.70
CA ARG A 312 35.58 -44.96 54.58
C ARG A 312 35.96 -44.49 53.16
N THR A 313 36.54 -43.31 52.93
CA THR A 313 37.31 -42.33 53.73
C THR A 313 37.02 -40.93 53.18
#